data_AF-A0A2V7XN20-F1
#
_entry.id   AF-A0A2V7XN20-F1
#
_cell.length_a   1.000
_cell.length_b   1.000
_cell.length_c   1.000
_cell.angle_alpha   90.00
_cell.angle_beta   90.00
_cell.angle_gamma   90.00
#
_symmetry.space_group_name_H-M   'P 1'
#
loop_
_entity.id
_entity.type
_entity.pdbx_description
1 polymer ?
#
loop_
_entity_poly.entity_id
_entity_poly.type
_entity_poly.pdbx_seq_one_letter_code
_entity_poly.pdbx_strand_id
1 'polypeptide(L)'
;ARTYAVRNLGQFRTEGYDICPGPACQAYKGFSGEEQLSDQAVHESAGLIMTYQGQPIDALYTATCGGETSDVGTMFPGRNEPYLKRARCVELQMTSIAGHADSGILNEQQFNAQL
;
A
#
# COMPACT_ATOMS: atom_id res chain seq x y z
N ALA A 1 -0.82 -9.50 2.85
CA ALA A 1 -1.34 -10.82 2.41
C ALA A 1 -2.28 -11.43 3.44
N ARG A 2 -1.79 -12.05 4.53
CA ARG A 2 -2.64 -12.79 5.50
C ARG A 2 -3.77 -11.97 6.10
N THR A 3 -3.51 -10.75 6.56
CA THR A 3 -4.55 -9.86 7.10
C THR A 3 -5.62 -9.50 6.08
N TYR A 4 -5.22 -9.22 4.83
CA TYR A 4 -6.16 -8.96 3.75
C TYR A 4 -7.05 -10.19 3.49
N ALA A 5 -6.44 -11.38 3.46
CA ALA A 5 -7.17 -12.62 3.29
C ALA A 5 -8.20 -12.82 4.41
N VAL A 6 -7.78 -12.71 5.68
CA VAL A 6 -8.67 -12.86 6.85
C VAL A 6 -9.80 -11.83 6.84
N ARG A 7 -9.52 -10.58 6.49
CA ARG A 7 -10.52 -9.51 6.43
C ARG A 7 -11.58 -9.74 5.35
N ASN A 8 -11.18 -10.25 4.20
CA ASN A 8 -12.05 -10.41 3.03
C ASN A 8 -12.59 -11.85 2.87
N LEU A 9 -12.47 -12.69 3.89
CA LEU A 9 -13.11 -14.01 3.89
C LEU A 9 -14.62 -13.87 3.65
N GLY A 10 -15.13 -14.63 2.69
CA GLY A 10 -16.53 -14.61 2.28
C GLY A 10 -16.93 -13.45 1.38
N GLN A 11 -16.01 -12.58 0.95
CA GLN A 11 -16.31 -11.42 0.11
C GLN A 11 -17.01 -11.80 -1.20
N PHE A 12 -16.58 -12.90 -1.83
CA PHE A 12 -17.12 -13.41 -3.09
C PHE A 12 -17.80 -14.77 -2.91
N ARG A 13 -18.40 -15.00 -1.75
CA ARG A 13 -19.02 -16.29 -1.41
C ARG A 13 -20.12 -16.68 -2.41
N THR A 14 -20.78 -15.70 -3.03
CA THR A 14 -21.78 -15.90 -4.09
C THR A 14 -21.18 -16.43 -5.38
N GLU A 15 -19.92 -16.12 -5.67
CA GLU A 15 -19.16 -16.56 -6.83
C GLU A 15 -18.33 -17.83 -6.55
N GLY A 16 -18.32 -18.32 -5.31
CA GLY A 16 -17.68 -19.58 -4.92
C GLY A 16 -16.21 -19.47 -4.53
N TYR A 17 -15.69 -18.26 -4.28
CA TYR A 17 -14.33 -18.03 -3.81
C TYR A 17 -14.27 -16.93 -2.74
N ASP A 18 -13.20 -16.86 -1.97
CA ASP A 18 -13.01 -15.78 -0.98
C ASP A 18 -12.12 -14.66 -1.52
N ILE A 19 -11.14 -15.00 -2.36
CA ILE A 19 -10.11 -14.08 -2.87
C ILE A 19 -9.82 -14.40 -4.33
N CYS A 20 -9.62 -13.38 -5.15
CA CYS A 20 -9.25 -13.49 -6.55
C CYS A 20 -7.72 -13.38 -6.77
N PRO A 21 -7.13 -14.08 -7.77
CA PRO A 21 -5.67 -14.05 -8.01
C PRO A 21 -5.16 -12.81 -8.76
N GLY A 22 -6.06 -11.86 -9.06
CA GLY A 22 -5.78 -10.67 -9.84
C GLY A 22 -5.46 -9.43 -9.00
N PRO A 23 -5.08 -8.31 -9.66
CA PRO A 23 -4.77 -7.05 -8.97
C PRO A 23 -5.98 -6.44 -8.24
N ALA A 24 -7.19 -6.90 -8.55
CA ALA A 24 -8.40 -6.51 -7.83
C ALA A 24 -8.41 -6.98 -6.36
N CYS A 25 -7.73 -8.09 -6.05
CA CYS A 25 -7.59 -8.57 -4.68
C CYS A 25 -6.13 -8.60 -4.25
N GLN A 26 -5.40 -9.62 -4.68
CA GLN A 26 -3.97 -9.75 -4.46
C GLN A 26 -3.39 -10.57 -5.62
N ALA A 27 -2.29 -10.08 -6.20
CA ALA A 27 -1.60 -10.81 -7.27
C ALA A 27 -1.08 -12.15 -6.73
N TYR A 28 -1.50 -13.25 -7.35
CA TYR A 28 -1.02 -14.60 -7.07
C TYR A 28 -0.65 -15.30 -8.37
N LYS A 29 0.63 -15.69 -8.50
CA LYS A 29 1.18 -16.31 -9.72
C LYS A 29 1.08 -17.84 -9.74
N GLY A 30 0.46 -18.44 -8.73
CA GLY A 30 0.41 -19.90 -8.57
C GLY A 30 1.65 -20.48 -7.91
N PHE A 31 1.56 -21.76 -7.57
CA PHE A 31 2.58 -22.54 -6.87
C PHE A 31 3.97 -22.50 -7.54
N SER A 32 4.01 -22.44 -8.87
CA SER A 32 5.28 -22.38 -9.62
C SER A 32 6.08 -21.09 -9.43
N GLY A 33 5.52 -20.08 -8.75
CA GLY A 33 6.21 -18.84 -8.39
C GLY A 33 6.64 -18.76 -6.94
N GLU A 34 6.50 -19.83 -6.16
CA GLU A 34 6.94 -19.91 -4.78
C GLU A 34 8.46 -20.12 -4.72
N GLU A 35 9.10 -19.42 -3.79
CA GLU A 35 10.54 -19.49 -3.54
C GLU A 35 10.77 -19.87 -2.08
N GLN A 36 11.84 -20.60 -1.79
CA GLN A 36 12.14 -21.06 -0.42
C GLN A 36 12.18 -19.92 0.60
N LEU A 37 12.68 -18.74 0.19
CA LEU A 37 12.70 -17.55 1.04
C LEU A 37 11.29 -17.01 1.33
N SER A 38 10.39 -16.99 0.36
CA SER A 38 9.00 -16.57 0.60
C SER A 38 8.27 -17.57 1.50
N ASP A 39 8.53 -18.87 1.34
CA ASP A 39 7.90 -19.91 2.15
C ASP A 39 8.33 -19.81 3.61
N GLN A 40 9.63 -19.59 3.84
CA GLN A 40 10.16 -19.33 5.17
C GLN A 40 9.51 -18.09 5.79
N ALA A 41 9.42 -16.97 5.08
CA ALA A 41 8.77 -15.76 5.58
C ALA A 41 7.27 -15.96 5.90
N VAL A 42 6.57 -16.78 5.12
CA VAL A 42 5.18 -17.16 5.42
C VAL A 42 5.10 -17.99 6.69
N HIS A 43 6.00 -18.97 6.86
CA HIS A 43 6.05 -19.84 8.03
C HIS A 43 6.41 -19.09 9.31
N GLU A 44 7.45 -18.25 9.28
CA GLU A 44 7.89 -17.43 10.41
C GLU A 44 6.82 -16.42 10.86
N SER A 45 5.95 -16.01 9.94
CA SER A 45 4.82 -15.11 10.24
C SER A 45 3.50 -15.86 10.49
N ALA A 46 3.52 -17.18 10.70
CA ALA A 46 2.30 -17.97 10.87
C ALA A 46 1.40 -17.41 11.99
N GLY A 47 0.10 -17.29 11.70
CA GLY A 47 -0.88 -16.74 12.62
C GLY A 47 -0.83 -15.22 12.83
N LEU A 48 0.18 -14.50 12.33
CA LEU A 48 0.29 -13.06 12.51
C LEU A 48 -0.64 -12.30 11.55
N ILE A 49 -1.51 -11.47 12.14
CA ILE A 49 -2.36 -10.51 11.45
C ILE A 49 -2.23 -9.12 12.07
N MET A 50 -2.37 -8.09 11.24
CA MET A 50 -2.45 -6.69 11.70
C MET A 50 -3.90 -6.34 12.04
N THR A 51 -4.10 -5.73 13.20
CA THR A 51 -5.43 -5.33 13.68
C THR A 51 -5.44 -3.89 14.14
N TYR A 52 -6.58 -3.22 14.00
CA TYR A 52 -6.86 -1.92 14.61
C TYR A 52 -8.15 -2.06 15.42
N GLN A 53 -8.12 -1.69 16.70
CA GLN A 53 -9.25 -1.87 17.63
C GLN A 53 -9.80 -3.31 17.66
N GLY A 54 -8.91 -4.30 17.60
CA GLY A 54 -9.27 -5.73 17.64
C GLY A 54 -9.87 -6.28 16.35
N GLN A 55 -10.00 -5.47 15.29
CA GLN A 55 -10.50 -5.91 13.98
C GLN A 55 -9.35 -5.96 12.95
N PRO A 56 -9.32 -6.96 12.05
CA PRO A 56 -8.35 -7.00 10.95
C PRO A 56 -8.39 -5.72 10.10
N ILE A 57 -7.23 -5.10 9.87
CA ILE A 57 -7.15 -3.88 9.04
C ILE A 57 -7.35 -4.18 7.56
N ASP A 58 -7.72 -3.17 6.79
CA ASP A 58 -7.57 -3.22 5.33
C ASP A 58 -6.09 -3.04 4.97
N ALA A 59 -5.40 -4.15 4.74
CA ALA A 59 -3.96 -4.21 4.56
C ALA A 59 -3.55 -3.92 3.11
N LEU A 60 -3.86 -2.73 2.61
CA LEU A 60 -3.46 -2.26 1.28
C LEU A 60 -1.94 -2.06 1.19
N TYR A 61 -1.39 -2.31 0.00
CA TYR A 61 0.03 -2.08 -0.30
C TYR A 61 0.21 -1.67 -1.76
N THR A 62 1.37 -1.09 -2.07
CA THR A 62 1.79 -0.69 -3.43
C THR A 62 3.23 -1.10 -3.67
N ALA A 63 3.64 -1.18 -4.93
CA ALA A 63 5.03 -1.48 -5.30
C ALA A 63 5.98 -0.34 -4.91
N THR A 64 5.60 0.91 -5.17
CA THR A 64 6.42 2.09 -4.91
C THR A 64 5.52 3.22 -4.42
N CYS A 65 5.93 3.92 -3.36
CA CYS A 65 5.15 5.03 -2.80
C CYS A 65 5.55 6.41 -3.36
N GLY A 66 6.74 6.55 -3.96
CA GLY A 66 7.19 7.83 -4.54
C GLY A 66 7.61 8.89 -3.51
N GLY A 67 7.83 8.49 -2.25
CA GLY A 67 8.31 9.36 -1.16
C GLY A 67 7.30 9.53 -0.02
N GLU A 68 5.99 9.46 -0.32
CA GLU A 68 4.91 9.44 0.66
C GLU A 68 3.78 8.50 0.22
N THR A 69 3.15 7.81 1.17
CA THR A 69 1.93 7.04 0.90
C THR A 69 0.72 7.97 0.80
N SER A 70 -0.33 7.56 0.09
CA SER A 70 -1.56 8.35 0.00
C SER A 70 -2.50 8.13 1.19
N ASP A 71 -3.28 9.14 1.56
CA ASP A 71 -4.44 8.95 2.44
C ASP A 71 -5.51 8.12 1.72
N VAL A 72 -6.17 7.21 2.44
CA VAL A 72 -7.19 6.34 1.85
C VAL A 72 -8.36 7.11 1.25
N GLY A 73 -8.79 8.23 1.85
CA GLY A 73 -9.90 9.03 1.35
C GLY A 73 -9.56 9.77 0.06
N THR A 74 -8.28 10.00 -0.21
CA THR A 74 -7.81 10.56 -1.49
C THR A 74 -7.88 9.53 -2.61
N MET A 75 -7.52 8.27 -2.34
CA MET A 75 -7.57 7.20 -3.35
C MET A 75 -8.97 6.63 -3.54
N PHE A 76 -9.76 6.58 -2.48
CA PHE A 76 -11.08 5.96 -2.44
C PHE A 76 -12.07 6.91 -1.76
N PRO A 77 -12.78 7.75 -2.54
CA PRO A 77 -13.73 8.72 -1.99
C PRO A 77 -14.75 8.07 -1.06
N GLY A 78 -14.97 8.67 0.11
CA GLY A 78 -15.87 8.16 1.15
C GLY A 78 -15.21 7.25 2.19
N ARG A 79 -13.94 6.90 2.01
CA ARG A 79 -13.14 6.14 3.00
C ARG A 79 -12.39 7.07 3.95
N ASN A 80 -12.23 6.64 5.22
CA ASN A 80 -11.54 7.41 6.25
C ASN A 80 -10.95 6.54 7.38
N GLU A 81 -10.38 5.40 7.04
CA GLU A 81 -9.76 4.49 8.00
C GLU A 81 -8.62 5.20 8.76
N PRO A 82 -8.63 5.20 10.11
CA PRO A 82 -7.64 5.92 10.91
C PRO A 82 -6.19 5.44 10.72
N TYR A 83 -6.02 4.20 10.28
CA TYR A 83 -4.72 3.54 10.09
C TYR A 83 -4.21 3.62 8.64
N LEU A 84 -4.97 4.18 7.70
CA LEU A 84 -4.55 4.37 6.30
C LEU A 84 -4.41 5.87 6.00
N LYS A 85 -3.41 6.47 6.65
CA LYS A 85 -3.06 7.89 6.51
C LYS A 85 -1.77 8.05 5.73
N ARG A 86 -1.62 9.24 5.15
CA ARG A 86 -0.38 9.66 4.51
C ARG A 86 0.79 9.51 5.47
N ALA A 87 1.82 8.79 5.05
CA ALA A 87 3.04 8.58 5.80
C ALA A 87 4.25 8.66 4.86
N ARG A 88 5.33 9.26 5.34
CA ARG A 88 6.58 9.36 4.57
C ARG A 88 7.26 8.00 4.48
N CYS A 89 7.70 7.62 3.29
CA CYS A 89 8.27 6.32 2.97
C CYS A 89 9.55 6.50 2.12
N VAL A 90 10.57 7.11 2.73
CA VAL A 90 11.88 7.30 2.11
C VAL A 90 12.87 6.28 2.69
N GLU A 91 13.52 5.51 1.83
CA GLU A 91 14.50 4.49 2.22
C GLU A 91 15.81 5.08 2.77
N LEU A 92 16.09 6.34 2.43
CA LEU A 92 17.29 7.08 2.86
C LEU A 92 16.90 8.50 3.28
N GLN A 93 17.70 9.10 4.19
CA GLN A 93 17.64 10.53 4.43
C GLN A 93 17.91 11.27 3.11
N MET A 94 16.96 12.09 2.67
CA MET A 94 17.18 13.00 1.55
C MET A 94 18.27 13.99 1.95
N THR A 95 19.50 13.74 1.49
CA THR A 95 20.61 14.67 1.67
C THR A 95 20.48 15.74 0.59
N SER A 96 20.28 17.00 0.99
CA SER A 96 20.39 18.09 0.03
C SER A 96 21.86 18.22 -0.38
N ILE A 97 22.13 18.09 -1.67
CA ILE A 97 23.45 18.39 -2.21
C ILE A 97 23.51 19.92 -2.36
N ALA A 98 24.48 20.56 -1.71
CA ALA A 98 24.73 21.98 -1.89
C ALA A 98 25.02 22.25 -3.39
N GLY A 99 24.14 23.00 -4.05
CA GLY A 99 24.26 23.33 -5.48
C GLY A 99 23.21 22.70 -6.40
N HIS A 100 22.28 21.87 -5.89
CA HIS A 100 21.06 21.58 -6.63
C HIS A 100 20.20 22.85 -6.64
N ALA A 101 20.35 23.66 -7.69
CA ALA A 101 19.43 24.75 -7.97
C ALA A 101 18.01 24.17 -7.95
N ASP A 102 17.12 24.82 -7.20
CA ASP A 102 15.70 24.48 -7.10
C ASP A 102 15.21 23.98 -8.46
N SER A 103 15.04 22.65 -8.58
CA SER A 103 14.42 22.06 -9.76
C SER A 103 13.13 22.83 -9.94
N GLY A 104 12.99 23.52 -11.09
CA GLY A 104 12.04 24.59 -11.35
C GLY A 104 10.57 24.22 -11.14
N ILE A 105 10.19 23.99 -9.89
CA ILE A 105 8.83 23.97 -9.41
C ILE A 105 8.52 25.44 -9.21
N LEU A 106 7.85 26.00 -10.23
CA LEU A 106 7.31 27.35 -10.13
C LEU A 106 6.44 27.40 -8.87
N ASN A 107 6.72 28.38 -8.01
CA ASN A 107 5.81 28.65 -6.90
C ASN A 107 4.47 29.16 -7.45
N GLU A 108 3.40 29.09 -6.65
CA GLU A 108 2.04 29.49 -7.07
C GLU A 108 1.99 30.90 -7.70
N GLN A 109 2.84 31.80 -7.22
CA GLN A 109 2.97 33.16 -7.76
C GLN A 109 3.58 33.19 -9.16
N GLN A 110 4.58 32.34 -9.44
CA GLN A 110 5.22 32.21 -10.75
C GLN A 110 4.33 31.51 -11.78
N PHE A 111 3.49 30.56 -11.37
CA PHE A 111 2.52 29.92 -12.26
C PHE A 111 1.40 30.88 -12.68
N ASN A 112 0.85 31.64 -11.73
CA ASN A 112 -0.21 32.61 -11.99
C ASN A 112 0.23 33.82 -12.82
N ALA A 113 1.53 34.07 -12.95
CA ALA A 113 2.09 35.14 -13.78
C ALA A 113 2.30 34.74 -15.26
N GLN A 114 2.08 33.46 -15.62
CA GLN A 114 2.20 32.95 -16.99
C GLN A 114 0.83 32.71 -17.68
N LEU A 115 -0.28 33.00 -16.99
CA LEU A 115 -1.62 33.12 -17.55
C LEU A 115 -1.94 34.59 -17.87
#